data_AF-A0A9Q9CCL4-F1
#
_entry.id   AF-A0A9Q9CCL4-F1
#
_cell.length_a   1.000
_cell.length_b   1.000
_cell.length_c   1.000
_cell.angle_alpha   90.00
_cell.angle_beta   90.00
_cell.angle_gamma   90.00
#
_symmetry.space_group_name_H-M   'P 1'
#
loop_
_entity.id
_entity.type
_entity.pdbx_description
1 polymer ?
#
loop_
_entity_poly.entity_id
_entity_poly.type
_entity_poly.pdbx_seq_one_letter_code
_entity_poly.pdbx_strand_id
1 'polypeptide(L)'
;MPKNRYNILVEKSDARDSPVNQEDLSLTLESSLVLSGTKYPEPRTRISFSFVSASELGVIKLFFVTITHSRSSGEYYGFDSSESCVVIFPNKLNVGRRYEIYGRLEHKSRKVLYCISAKEICYRRLCYEIF
;
A
#
# COMPACT_ATOMS: atom_id res chain seq x y z
N MET A 1 -31.67 -33.14 53.79
CA MET A 1 -32.35 -33.45 52.52
C MET A 1 -33.77 -33.89 52.86
N PRO A 2 -34.83 -33.40 52.19
CA PRO A 2 -35.05 -33.38 50.73
C PRO A 2 -35.16 -31.94 50.18
N LYS A 3 -34.68 -31.59 48.97
CA LYS A 3 -35.00 -32.00 47.59
C LYS A 3 -36.35 -31.47 47.05
N ASN A 4 -36.22 -30.33 46.37
CA ASN A 4 -36.71 -30.05 45.01
C ASN A 4 -38.17 -29.62 44.77
N ARG A 5 -38.24 -28.54 43.95
CA ARG A 5 -39.19 -28.23 42.88
C ARG A 5 -40.50 -27.57 43.27
N TYR A 6 -40.50 -26.23 43.16
CA TYR A 6 -41.68 -25.51 42.67
C TYR A 6 -41.53 -25.23 41.18
N ASN A 7 -42.63 -25.50 40.48
CA ASN A 7 -42.81 -25.38 39.05
C ASN A 7 -42.95 -23.92 38.60
N ILE A 8 -42.54 -23.77 37.35
CA ILE A 8 -42.61 -22.66 36.41
C ILE A 8 -44.07 -22.20 36.23
N LEU A 9 -44.32 -20.88 36.15
CA LEU A 9 -44.85 -20.19 34.95
C LEU A 9 -45.03 -18.68 35.17
N VAL A 10 -44.10 -17.94 34.57
CA VAL A 10 -44.29 -16.77 33.68
C VAL A 10 -45.10 -15.58 34.19
N GLU A 11 -44.38 -14.54 34.59
CA GLU A 11 -44.73 -13.18 34.19
C GLU A 11 -43.53 -12.52 33.50
N LYS A 12 -43.82 -11.93 32.33
CA LYS A 12 -42.88 -11.22 31.46
C LYS A 12 -42.16 -10.11 32.24
N SER A 13 -40.87 -10.29 32.41
CA SER A 13 -39.92 -9.19 32.61
C SER A 13 -38.82 -9.37 31.58
N ASP A 14 -38.82 -8.54 30.54
CA ASP A 14 -37.71 -8.45 29.58
C ASP A 14 -36.54 -7.75 30.26
N ALA A 15 -35.88 -8.49 31.15
CA ALA A 15 -34.57 -8.17 31.71
C ALA A 15 -33.71 -9.41 31.47
N ARG A 16 -33.12 -9.51 30.27
CA ARG A 16 -32.07 -10.49 30.00
C ARG A 16 -30.72 -9.83 30.23
N ASP A 17 -30.16 -10.17 31.38
CA ASP A 17 -28.80 -10.67 31.58
C ASP A 17 -27.64 -9.90 30.90
N SER A 18 -26.86 -9.22 31.74
CA SER A 18 -25.46 -8.90 31.49
C SER A 18 -24.57 -10.17 31.55
N PRO A 19 -23.28 -10.11 31.19
CA PRO A 19 -22.71 -9.72 29.90
C PRO A 19 -21.82 -10.86 29.39
N VAL A 20 -22.06 -11.38 28.18
CA VAL A 20 -21.18 -12.40 27.59
C VAL A 20 -20.89 -12.07 26.12
N ASN A 21 -19.68 -11.56 25.92
CA ASN A 21 -18.79 -11.73 24.77
C ASN A 21 -19.43 -11.89 23.40
N GLN A 22 -19.60 -10.77 22.70
CA GLN A 22 -19.43 -10.66 21.25
C GLN A 22 -19.03 -9.22 20.90
N GLU A 23 -18.04 -8.69 21.64
CA GLU A 23 -17.23 -7.60 21.09
C GLU A 23 -16.51 -8.16 19.87
N ASP A 24 -16.68 -7.46 18.76
CA ASP A 24 -15.77 -7.41 17.63
C ASP A 24 -14.94 -8.67 17.39
N LEU A 25 -15.40 -9.48 16.43
CA LEU A 25 -14.49 -10.31 15.61
C LEU A 25 -13.64 -9.42 14.67
N SER A 26 -13.17 -8.27 15.16
CA SER A 26 -11.92 -7.71 14.69
C SER A 26 -10.86 -8.67 15.21
N LEU A 27 -10.25 -9.43 14.29
CA LEU A 27 -9.00 -10.12 14.57
C LEU A 27 -7.89 -9.06 14.73
N THR A 28 -8.03 -8.24 15.77
CA THR A 28 -7.00 -7.38 16.33
C THR A 28 -6.15 -8.31 17.17
N LEU A 29 -5.30 -9.08 16.48
CA LEU A 29 -4.14 -9.68 17.12
C LEU A 29 -3.22 -8.52 17.51
N GLU A 30 -3.53 -7.90 18.63
CA GLU A 30 -2.59 -7.15 19.45
C GLU A 30 -1.47 -8.12 19.85
N SER A 31 -0.46 -8.20 19.00
CA SER A 31 0.87 -8.60 19.41
C SER A 31 1.83 -7.43 19.17
N SER A 32 1.41 -6.22 19.51
CA SER A 32 2.35 -5.15 19.84
C SER A 32 2.82 -5.36 21.28
N LEU A 33 3.58 -6.44 21.48
CA LEU A 33 4.56 -6.48 22.55
C LEU A 33 5.54 -5.34 22.22
N VAL A 34 5.29 -4.16 22.80
CA VAL A 34 6.24 -3.06 22.85
C VAL A 34 7.39 -3.56 23.71
N LEU A 35 8.25 -4.35 23.09
CA LEU A 35 9.57 -4.64 23.60
C LEU A 35 10.30 -3.31 23.54
N SER A 36 10.35 -2.67 24.69
CA SER A 36 11.19 -1.51 25.01
C SER A 36 12.65 -1.98 25.05
N GLY A 37 13.14 -2.45 23.90
CA GLY A 37 14.52 -2.77 23.66
C GLY A 37 15.07 -1.78 22.65
N THR A 38 16.24 -1.23 22.91
CA THR A 38 17.08 -0.45 21.96
C THR A 38 17.56 -1.29 20.75
N LYS A 39 16.78 -2.31 20.35
CA LYS A 39 17.15 -3.45 19.49
C LYS A 39 16.22 -3.62 18.29
N TYR A 40 15.20 -2.76 18.14
CA TYR A 40 14.32 -2.77 16.97
C TYR A 40 14.92 -1.87 15.89
N PRO A 41 15.17 -2.37 14.68
CA PRO A 41 15.52 -1.49 13.58
C PRO A 41 14.39 -0.48 13.43
N GLU A 42 14.72 0.81 13.37
CA GLU A 42 13.76 1.87 13.05
C GLU A 42 12.84 1.42 11.91
N PRO A 43 11.56 1.79 11.91
CA PRO A 43 10.63 1.42 10.85
C PRO A 43 11.20 1.90 9.51
N ARG A 44 11.86 0.98 8.80
CA ARG A 44 12.39 1.25 7.47
C ARG A 44 11.20 1.47 6.57
N THR A 45 11.13 2.63 5.92
CA THR A 45 10.14 2.90 4.89
C THR A 45 10.19 1.77 3.85
N ARG A 46 9.20 0.88 3.88
CA ARG A 46 9.07 -0.21 2.90
C ARG A 46 8.50 0.39 1.63
N ILE A 47 9.37 0.82 0.75
CA ILE A 47 8.96 1.28 -0.56
C ILE A 47 8.55 0.05 -1.38
N SER A 48 7.25 -0.05 -1.68
CA SER A 48 6.71 -1.12 -2.50
C SER A 48 6.86 -0.76 -3.98
N PHE A 49 7.38 -1.72 -4.74
CA PHE A 49 7.31 -1.71 -6.19
C PHE A 49 5.87 -1.97 -6.64
N SER A 50 5.42 -1.23 -7.65
CA SER A 50 4.10 -1.42 -8.26
C SER A 50 4.14 -1.30 -9.77
N PHE A 51 3.24 -2.04 -10.42
CA PHE A 51 2.88 -1.82 -11.80
C PHE A 51 1.88 -0.66 -11.93
N VAL A 52 1.91 0.05 -13.05
CA VAL A 52 1.02 1.17 -13.36
C VAL A 52 -0.44 0.74 -13.35
N SER A 53 -0.77 -0.40 -13.95
CA SER A 53 -2.16 -0.87 -14.04
C SER A 53 -2.74 -1.23 -12.66
N ALA A 54 -1.91 -1.84 -11.80
CA ALA A 54 -2.31 -2.38 -10.51
C ALA A 54 -2.07 -1.41 -9.33
N SER A 55 -1.46 -0.25 -9.56
CA SER A 55 -1.20 0.70 -8.48
C SER A 55 -2.46 1.41 -8.02
N GLU A 56 -2.62 1.48 -6.71
CA GLU A 56 -3.50 2.45 -6.06
C GLU A 56 -3.17 3.87 -6.49
N LEU A 57 -4.21 4.69 -6.59
CA LEU A 57 -4.10 6.12 -6.91
C LEU A 57 -3.78 6.92 -5.66
N GLY A 58 -3.08 8.05 -5.81
CA GLY A 58 -2.79 8.97 -4.70
C GLY A 58 -1.66 8.54 -3.76
N VAL A 59 -1.15 7.31 -3.88
CA VAL A 59 -0.10 6.76 -3.02
C VAL A 59 1.26 6.84 -3.71
N ILE A 60 2.31 7.17 -2.94
CA ILE A 60 3.69 7.16 -3.43
C ILE A 60 4.18 5.71 -3.46
N LYS A 61 4.54 5.23 -4.65
CA LYS A 61 5.13 3.90 -4.88
C LYS A 61 6.35 4.01 -5.80
N LEU A 62 7.08 2.91 -5.90
CA LEU A 62 8.18 2.76 -6.85
C LEU A 62 7.70 2.11 -8.14
N PHE A 63 8.12 2.67 -9.27
CA PHE A 63 7.78 2.21 -10.61
C PHE A 63 9.03 2.06 -11.46
N PHE A 64 9.02 1.12 -12.41
CA PHE A 64 10.09 0.96 -13.41
C PHE A 64 9.56 1.28 -14.80
N VAL A 65 9.68 2.54 -15.21
CA VAL A 65 9.04 3.07 -16.42
C VAL A 65 10.08 3.36 -17.50
N THR A 66 9.79 2.93 -18.72
CA THR A 66 10.56 3.26 -19.92
C THR A 66 9.95 4.51 -20.55
N ILE A 67 10.78 5.53 -20.81
CA ILE A 67 10.35 6.76 -21.48
C ILE A 67 10.37 6.56 -22.99
N THR A 68 9.25 6.80 -23.67
CA THR A 68 9.10 6.58 -25.12
C THR A 68 9.10 7.86 -25.92
N HIS A 69 8.51 8.94 -25.41
CA HIS A 69 8.42 10.21 -26.12
C HIS A 69 8.47 11.38 -25.13
N SER A 70 9.06 12.48 -25.56
CA SER A 70 8.96 13.78 -24.88
C SER A 70 7.86 14.58 -25.55
N ARG A 71 6.89 15.10 -24.79
CA ARG A 71 5.81 15.93 -25.34
C ARG A 71 6.09 17.41 -25.19
N SER A 72 6.46 17.83 -23.99
CA SER A 72 6.76 19.21 -23.62
C SER A 72 7.77 19.21 -22.46
N SER A 73 8.21 20.40 -22.02
CA SER A 73 9.10 20.49 -20.86
C SER A 73 8.44 19.86 -19.64
N GLY A 74 9.01 18.75 -19.18
CA GLY A 74 8.56 18.01 -18.01
C GLY A 74 7.33 17.10 -18.19
N GLU A 75 6.84 16.90 -19.42
CA GLU A 75 5.81 15.90 -19.74
C GLU A 75 6.34 14.88 -20.74
N TYR A 76 6.27 13.61 -20.33
CA TYR A 76 6.78 12.47 -21.08
C TYR A 76 5.69 11.41 -21.23
N TYR A 77 5.80 10.60 -22.29
CA TYR A 77 5.09 9.34 -22.39
C TYR A 77 6.01 8.21 -21.97
N GLY A 78 5.47 7.26 -21.22
CA GLY A 78 6.20 6.07 -20.83
C GLY A 78 5.29 4.87 -20.67
N PHE A 79 5.90 3.72 -20.41
CA PHE A 79 5.20 2.49 -20.11
C PHE A 79 6.01 1.64 -19.16
N ASP A 80 5.32 0.81 -18.38
CA ASP A 80 5.92 -0.36 -17.78
C ASP A 80 5.37 -1.62 -18.48
N SER A 81 5.69 -2.81 -17.97
CA SER A 81 5.20 -4.06 -18.57
C SER A 81 3.68 -4.25 -18.49
N SER A 82 2.96 -3.37 -17.79
CA SER A 82 1.52 -3.50 -17.56
C SER A 82 0.70 -2.52 -18.39
N GLU A 83 1.10 -1.25 -18.49
CA GLU A 83 0.31 -0.20 -19.12
C GLU A 83 1.17 1.01 -19.53
N SER A 84 0.65 1.79 -20.48
CA SER A 84 1.19 3.10 -20.84
C SER A 84 0.71 4.19 -19.87
N CYS A 85 1.55 5.18 -19.60
CA CYS A 85 1.20 6.32 -18.76
C CYS A 85 1.86 7.62 -19.25
N VAL A 86 1.36 8.73 -18.73
CA VAL A 86 2.03 10.03 -18.83
C VAL A 86 2.88 10.21 -17.60
N VAL A 87 4.11 10.64 -17.78
CA VAL A 87 5.09 10.88 -16.71
C VAL A 87 5.32 12.39 -16.62
N ILE A 88 5.07 12.96 -15.45
CA ILE A 88 5.32 14.39 -15.17
C ILE A 88 6.54 14.50 -14.26
N PHE A 89 7.61 15.11 -14.75
CA PHE A 89 8.85 15.30 -13.99
C PHE A 89 9.58 16.56 -14.47
N PRO A 90 9.91 17.53 -13.60
CA PRO A 90 10.51 18.80 -14.03
C PRO A 90 11.91 18.65 -14.64
N ASN A 91 12.65 17.60 -14.27
CA ASN A 91 14.00 17.39 -14.77
C ASN A 91 13.98 16.59 -16.08
N LYS A 92 15.00 16.82 -16.91
CA LYS A 92 15.11 16.16 -18.22
C LYS A 92 15.28 14.65 -18.06
N LEU A 93 14.36 13.90 -18.67
CA LEU A 93 14.49 12.46 -18.91
C LEU A 93 14.89 12.19 -20.35
N ASN A 94 15.77 11.21 -20.55
CA ASN A 94 16.18 10.72 -21.85
C ASN A 94 15.18 9.68 -22.39
N VAL A 95 14.73 9.89 -23.63
CA VAL A 95 13.89 8.95 -24.38
C VAL A 95 14.66 7.65 -24.67
N GLY A 96 13.96 6.52 -24.65
CA GLY A 96 14.52 5.19 -24.85
C GLY A 96 15.23 4.62 -23.62
N ARG A 97 15.23 5.36 -22.49
CA ARG A 97 15.83 4.92 -21.22
C ARG A 97 14.75 4.50 -20.22
N ARG A 98 15.14 3.60 -19.32
CA ARG A 98 14.28 3.08 -18.25
C ARG A 98 14.72 3.65 -16.90
N TYR A 99 13.75 4.09 -16.13
CA TYR A 99 13.96 4.77 -14.86
C TYR A 99 13.27 4.03 -13.72
N GLU A 100 13.97 4.01 -12.59
CA GLU A 100 13.40 3.83 -11.27
C GLU A 100 12.75 5.16 -10.86
N ILE A 101 11.43 5.18 -10.76
CA ILE A 101 10.64 6.38 -10.48
C ILE A 101 9.92 6.21 -9.15
N TYR A 102 10.17 7.14 -8.24
CA TYR A 102 9.34 7.33 -7.05
C TYR A 102 8.30 8.38 -7.37
N GLY A 103 7.03 8.01 -7.32
CA GLY A 103 5.96 8.89 -7.73
C GLY A 103 4.61 8.44 -7.27
N ARG A 104 3.63 9.28 -7.58
CA ARG A 104 2.22 9.09 -7.25
C ARG A 104 1.43 8.97 -8.55
N LEU A 105 0.65 7.90 -8.67
CA LEU A 105 -0.22 7.70 -9.81
C LEU A 105 -1.56 8.40 -9.57
N GLU A 106 -2.04 9.11 -10.57
CA GLU A 106 -3.33 9.79 -10.59
C GLU A 106 -4.15 9.35 -11.78
N HIS A 107 -5.47 9.31 -11.62
CA HIS A 107 -6.39 9.04 -12.70
C HIS A 107 -7.10 10.32 -13.09
N LYS A 108 -6.74 10.86 -14.26
CA LYS A 108 -7.51 11.92 -14.92
C LYS A 108 -8.30 11.29 -16.07
N SER A 109 -7.95 11.62 -17.32
CA SER A 109 -8.42 10.93 -18.52
C SER A 109 -7.53 9.75 -18.93
N ARG A 110 -6.32 9.69 -18.39
CA ARG A 110 -5.29 8.66 -18.58
C ARG A 110 -4.48 8.53 -17.29
N LYS A 111 -3.77 7.42 -17.09
CA LYS A 111 -2.86 7.24 -15.95
C LYS A 111 -1.73 8.28 -16.03
N VAL A 112 -1.63 9.13 -15.01
CA VAL A 112 -0.59 10.17 -14.90
C VAL A 112 0.28 9.87 -13.69
N LEU A 113 1.57 9.65 -13.90
CA LEU A 113 2.58 9.43 -12.88
C LEU A 113 3.29 10.76 -12.57
N TYR A 114 2.97 11.34 -11.42
CA TYR A 114 3.65 12.50 -10.90
C TYR A 114 4.93 12.07 -10.18
N CYS A 115 6.08 12.41 -10.74
CA CYS A 115 7.38 11.96 -10.27
C CYS A 115 7.92 12.90 -9.20
N ILE A 116 8.31 12.32 -8.06
CA ILE A 116 9.03 12.99 -6.98
C ILE A 116 10.54 12.86 -7.23
N SER A 117 10.97 11.66 -7.62
CA SER A 117 12.35 11.35 -7.96
C SER A 117 12.38 10.34 -9.10
N ALA A 118 13.39 10.47 -9.97
CA ALA A 118 13.64 9.53 -11.05
C ALA A 118 15.15 9.30 -11.18
N LYS A 119 15.54 8.04 -11.32
CA LYS A 119 16.93 7.62 -11.49
C LYS A 119 17.01 6.60 -12.62
N GLU A 120 17.92 6.80 -13.57
CA GLU A 120 18.12 5.80 -14.63
C GLU A 120 18.57 4.47 -14.02
N ILE A 121 17.97 3.38 -14.48
CA ILE A 121 18.26 2.05 -13.94
C ILE A 121 19.69 1.66 -14.31
N CYS A 122 20.49 1.37 -13.29
CA CYS A 122 21.77 0.71 -13.47
C CYS A 122 21.58 -0.81 -13.30
N TYR A 123 21.35 -1.52 -14.41
CA TYR A 123 21.11 -2.97 -14.37
C TYR A 123 22.25 -3.74 -13.70
N ARG A 124 23.50 -3.32 -13.91
CA ARG A 124 24.65 -3.92 -13.23
C ARG A 124 24.52 -3.84 -11.71
N ARG A 125 24.16 -2.68 -11.17
CA ARG A 125 23.93 -2.49 -9.73
C ARG A 125 22.74 -3.30 -9.26
N LEU A 126 21.64 -3.30 -10.02
CA LEU A 126 20.43 -4.04 -9.68
C LEU A 126 20.70 -5.54 -9.60
N CYS A 127 21.51 -6.10 -10.50
CA CYS A 127 21.96 -7.48 -10.42
C CYS A 127 22.78 -7.76 -9.15
N TYR A 128 23.70 -6.88 -8.75
CA TYR A 128 24.45 -7.04 -7.49
C TYR A 128 23.59 -6.92 -6.22
N GLU A 129 22.48 -6.20 -6.28
CA GLU A 129 21.57 -6.07 -5.14
C GLU A 129 20.61 -7.29 -5.02
N ILE A 130 20.43 -8.04 -6.11
CA ILE A 130 19.54 -9.22 -6.18
C ILE A 130 20.31 -10.54 -5.97
N PHE A 131 21.53 -10.64 -6.49
CA PHE A 131 22.38 -11.84 -6.47
C PHE A 131 23.57 -11.67 -5.53
#